data_AF-A0A9W8L836-F1
#
_entry.id   AF-A0A9W8L836-F1
#
_cell.length_a   1.000
_cell.length_b   1.000
_cell.length_c   1.000
_cell.angle_alpha   90.00
_cell.angle_beta   90.00
_cell.angle_gamma   90.00
#
_symmetry.space_group_name_H-M   'P 1'
#
loop_
_entity.id
_entity.type
_entity.pdbx_description
1 polymer ?
#
loop_
_entity_poly.entity_id
_entity_poly.type
_entity_poly.pdbx_seq_one_letter_code
_entity_poly.pdbx_strand_id
1 'polypeptide(L)'
;MQSAGSTTDDSRADYIRPTPVEDLGGEYLPVPALPESYDSYDGMGATQMSQGVASIEQYAIRMLYEEFRDRAARKIDDIIELRLDREPDLAKHLELGADVIFDRTLEKLGMLARRRPRVIIELLLVWRKTTIDATDEYPLEGTGGAGFADGSRQQPPQAALSRAHHIVKERKSLASVYILCRALSAVVEQLEASHLEGDLGDRLEELVFGQVKQVNPANLRRSQNRRQIQELYARLIGQISDIR
;
A
#
# COMPACT_ATOMS: atom_id res chain seq x y z
N MET A 1 -8.32 -42.87 70.35
CA MET A 1 -7.28 -43.49 69.52
C MET A 1 -7.49 -42.98 68.10
N GLN A 2 -6.44 -42.35 67.54
CA GLN A 2 -6.13 -42.16 66.11
C GLN A 2 -7.14 -41.32 65.29
N SER A 3 -6.80 -40.06 64.96
CA SER A 3 -5.99 -39.61 63.79
C SER A 3 -6.79 -39.72 62.48
N ALA A 4 -6.76 -38.83 61.49
CA ALA A 4 -6.26 -37.48 61.23
C ALA A 4 -6.81 -37.14 59.82
N GLY A 5 -6.89 -35.86 59.42
CA GLY A 5 -7.07 -35.54 58.00
C GLY A 5 -7.79 -34.22 57.71
N SER A 6 -7.02 -33.13 57.74
CA SER A 6 -7.39 -31.83 57.16
C SER A 6 -7.36 -31.93 55.63
N THR A 7 -8.41 -31.46 54.95
CA THR A 7 -8.37 -31.20 53.50
C THR A 7 -8.94 -29.81 53.26
N THR A 8 -8.01 -28.89 53.01
CA THR A 8 -8.24 -27.55 52.45
C THR A 8 -8.68 -27.68 51.00
N ASP A 9 -9.85 -27.15 50.71
CA ASP A 9 -10.44 -26.92 49.39
C ASP A 9 -9.77 -25.68 48.78
N ASP A 10 -8.88 -25.88 47.79
CA ASP A 10 -8.25 -24.81 47.01
C ASP A 10 -8.77 -24.90 45.57
N SER A 11 -9.79 -24.08 45.29
CA SER A 11 -10.35 -23.87 43.97
C SER A 11 -9.35 -23.09 43.11
N ARG A 12 -8.63 -23.79 42.21
CA ARG A 12 -7.72 -23.15 41.25
C ARG A 12 -8.02 -23.60 39.81
N ALA A 13 -8.29 -22.59 38.99
CA ALA A 13 -8.73 -22.62 37.61
C ALA A 13 -7.96 -23.56 36.67
N ASP A 14 -8.73 -24.27 35.83
CA ASP A 14 -8.27 -25.01 34.66
C ASP A 14 -7.62 -24.04 33.63
N TYR A 15 -6.30 -24.00 33.62
CA TYR A 15 -5.54 -23.46 32.49
C TYR A 15 -5.43 -24.54 31.41
N ILE A 16 -6.23 -24.38 30.35
CA ILE A 16 -6.06 -25.11 29.08
C ILE A 16 -4.68 -24.75 28.52
N ARG A 17 -3.79 -25.74 28.42
CA ARG A 17 -2.50 -25.62 27.73
C ARG A 17 -2.75 -25.55 26.22
N PRO A 18 -2.13 -24.63 25.46
CA PRO A 18 -2.14 -24.70 24.01
C PRO A 18 -1.30 -25.89 23.55
N THR A 19 -1.87 -26.72 22.67
CA THR A 19 -1.20 -27.84 22.02
C THR A 19 -0.07 -27.34 21.11
N PRO A 20 1.09 -28.03 21.04
CA PRO A 20 2.16 -27.69 20.11
C PRO A 20 1.66 -27.80 18.67
N VAL A 21 1.95 -26.80 17.85
CA VAL A 21 1.63 -26.82 16.42
C VAL A 21 2.58 -27.82 15.76
N GLU A 22 2.03 -28.93 15.28
CA GLU A 22 2.77 -29.91 14.50
C GLU A 22 3.22 -29.31 13.16
N ASP A 23 4.48 -29.57 12.86
CA ASP A 23 5.27 -29.10 11.73
C ASP A 23 4.69 -29.61 10.39
N LEU A 24 3.91 -28.76 9.72
CA LEU A 24 3.50 -28.98 8.33
C LEU A 24 4.62 -28.47 7.42
N GLY A 25 5.45 -29.40 6.96
CA GLY A 25 6.58 -29.19 6.05
C GLY A 25 6.18 -28.59 4.69
N GLY A 26 5.92 -27.30 4.67
CA GLY A 26 5.96 -26.50 3.45
C GLY A 26 7.39 -26.12 3.13
N GLU A 27 7.86 -26.45 1.93
CA GLU A 27 9.12 -25.92 1.38
C GLU A 27 9.09 -24.39 1.49
N TYR A 28 9.90 -23.84 2.40
CA TYR A 28 10.24 -22.42 2.41
C TYR A 28 11.00 -22.12 1.12
N LEU A 29 10.30 -21.63 0.11
CA LEU A 29 10.95 -21.02 -1.05
C LEU A 29 11.82 -19.85 -0.55
N PRO A 30 13.06 -19.71 -1.03
CA PRO A 30 13.95 -18.64 -0.59
C PRO A 30 13.33 -17.29 -0.94
N VAL A 31 13.13 -16.47 0.08
CA VAL A 31 12.62 -15.11 -0.03
C VAL A 31 13.57 -14.29 -0.90
N PRO A 32 13.11 -13.62 -1.98
CA PRO A 32 13.95 -12.70 -2.73
C PRO A 32 14.48 -11.61 -1.79
N ALA A 33 15.79 -11.37 -1.82
CA ALA A 33 16.41 -10.30 -1.03
C ALA A 33 15.74 -8.96 -1.37
N LEU A 34 15.43 -8.16 -0.34
CA LEU A 34 15.14 -6.74 -0.56
C LEU A 34 16.35 -6.12 -1.26
N PRO A 35 16.16 -5.16 -2.17
CA PRO A 35 17.29 -4.46 -2.78
C PRO A 35 18.19 -3.88 -1.70
N GLU A 36 19.40 -4.43 -1.59
CA GLU A 36 20.49 -3.88 -0.79
C GLU A 36 20.98 -2.61 -1.50
N SER A 37 20.38 -1.46 -1.20
CA SER A 37 21.04 -0.16 -1.38
C SER A 37 20.23 0.96 -0.72
N TYR A 38 20.50 1.16 0.57
CA TYR A 38 20.28 2.43 1.25
C TYR A 38 21.51 3.37 1.09
N ASP A 39 22.57 2.93 0.41
CA ASP A 39 23.86 3.64 0.29
C ASP A 39 24.24 3.99 -1.15
N SER A 40 23.43 4.77 -1.87
CA SER A 40 23.92 5.35 -3.14
C SER A 40 23.35 6.74 -3.44
N TYR A 41 23.74 7.70 -2.60
CA TYR A 41 24.12 9.05 -3.03
C TYR A 41 25.24 9.56 -2.11
N ASP A 42 26.31 8.78 -1.96
CA ASP A 42 27.61 9.39 -1.72
C ASP A 42 28.71 8.50 -2.31
N GLY A 43 29.61 9.14 -3.06
CA GLY A 43 30.70 8.44 -3.71
C GLY A 43 31.79 8.06 -2.71
N MET A 44 32.37 6.89 -2.95
CA MET A 44 33.66 6.39 -2.44
C MET A 44 33.65 5.74 -1.05
N GLY A 45 33.90 4.43 -1.04
CA GLY A 45 34.44 3.71 0.11
C GLY A 45 33.68 2.44 0.44
N ALA A 46 33.96 1.35 -0.29
CA ALA A 46 33.51 0.02 0.07
C ALA A 46 33.99 -0.35 1.47
N THR A 47 33.08 -0.72 2.37
CA THR A 47 33.38 -1.59 3.51
C THR A 47 32.17 -2.47 3.80
N GLN A 48 32.42 -3.78 3.77
CA GLN A 48 31.50 -4.88 3.99
C GLN A 48 30.62 -4.68 5.22
N MET A 49 29.31 -4.93 5.11
CA MET A 49 28.42 -5.06 6.27
C MET A 49 27.69 -6.41 6.26
N SER A 50 28.01 -7.15 7.31
CA SER A 50 27.37 -8.35 7.84
C SER A 50 25.83 -8.28 7.79
N GLN A 51 25.20 -9.31 7.19
CA GLN A 51 23.76 -9.54 7.31
C GLN A 51 23.42 -9.89 8.76
N GLY A 52 23.11 -8.88 9.55
CA GLY A 52 22.53 -9.01 10.88
C GLY A 52 21.05 -9.38 10.78
N VAL A 53 20.58 -10.24 11.69
CA VAL A 53 19.17 -10.61 11.85
C VAL A 53 18.32 -9.32 11.92
N ALA A 54 17.38 -9.16 10.99
CA ALA A 54 16.51 -7.99 10.95
C ALA A 54 15.79 -7.82 12.29
N SER A 55 15.72 -6.59 12.80
CA SER A 55 15.01 -6.28 14.05
C SER A 55 13.54 -6.67 13.93
N ILE A 56 12.91 -7.08 15.04
CA ILE A 56 11.46 -7.38 15.12
C ILE A 56 10.64 -6.20 14.54
N GLU A 57 11.09 -4.97 14.75
CA GLU A 57 10.49 -3.76 14.17
C GLU A 57 10.53 -3.77 12.64
N GLN A 58 11.68 -4.10 12.05
CA GLN A 58 11.85 -4.16 10.59
C GLN A 58 11.01 -5.28 9.98
N TYR A 59 10.90 -6.42 10.67
CA TYR A 59 10.04 -7.51 10.26
C TYR A 59 8.56 -7.09 10.30
N ALA A 60 8.12 -6.41 11.36
CA ALA A 60 6.75 -5.91 11.47
C ALA A 60 6.40 -4.89 10.37
N ILE A 61 7.31 -3.93 10.08
CA ILE A 61 7.14 -2.98 8.97
C ILE A 61 7.02 -3.72 7.65
N ARG A 62 7.88 -4.71 7.39
CA ARG A 62 7.86 -5.49 6.14
C ARG A 62 6.55 -6.24 5.97
N MET A 63 6.12 -6.98 7.00
CA MET A 63 4.88 -7.75 6.97
C MET A 63 3.66 -6.86 6.75
N LEU A 64 3.59 -5.72 7.45
CA LEU A 64 2.45 -4.82 7.30
C LEU A 64 2.46 -4.10 5.94
N TYR A 65 3.64 -3.75 5.43
CA TYR A 65 3.77 -3.18 4.09
C TYR A 65 3.34 -4.19 3.02
N GLU A 66 3.71 -5.46 3.14
CA GLU A 66 3.21 -6.51 2.25
C GLU A 66 1.68 -6.63 2.30
N GLU A 67 1.11 -6.67 3.51
CA GLU A 67 -0.34 -6.70 3.68
C GLU A 67 -1.02 -5.49 3.02
N PHE A 68 -0.43 -4.31 3.14
CA PHE A 68 -0.90 -3.12 2.44
C PHE A 68 -0.85 -3.27 0.92
N ARG A 69 0.28 -3.78 0.37
CA ARG A 69 0.44 -3.97 -1.08
C ARG A 69 -0.60 -4.93 -1.64
N ASP A 70 -0.78 -6.08 -1.00
CA ASP A 70 -1.75 -7.09 -1.42
C ASP A 70 -3.17 -6.54 -1.43
N ARG A 71 -3.56 -5.80 -0.39
CA ARG A 71 -4.90 -5.22 -0.30
C ARG A 71 -5.10 -4.07 -1.29
N ALA A 72 -4.08 -3.23 -1.47
CA ALA A 72 -4.13 -2.14 -2.43
C ALA A 72 -4.21 -2.67 -3.87
N ALA A 73 -3.46 -3.73 -4.19
CA ALA A 73 -3.52 -4.42 -5.48
C ALA A 73 -4.93 -4.96 -5.75
N ARG A 74 -5.52 -5.72 -4.81
CA ARG A 74 -6.91 -6.22 -4.95
C ARG A 74 -7.91 -5.10 -5.21
N LYS A 75 -7.82 -3.99 -4.46
CA LYS A 75 -8.70 -2.83 -4.67
C LYS A 75 -8.54 -2.22 -6.06
N ILE A 76 -7.31 -2.11 -6.55
CA ILE A 76 -7.04 -1.62 -7.90
C ILE A 76 -7.62 -2.58 -8.94
N ASP A 77 -7.42 -3.88 -8.76
CA ASP A 77 -7.91 -4.94 -9.64
C ASP A 77 -9.44 -4.91 -9.73
N ASP A 78 -10.13 -4.83 -8.60
CA ASP A 78 -11.59 -4.69 -8.55
C ASP A 78 -12.07 -3.47 -9.35
N ILE A 79 -11.36 -2.33 -9.25
CA ILE A 79 -11.72 -1.07 -9.92
C ILE A 79 -11.49 -1.14 -11.44
N ILE A 80 -10.42 -1.79 -11.90
CA ILE A 80 -10.14 -1.90 -13.33
C ILE A 80 -11.09 -2.89 -14.02
N GLU A 81 -11.60 -3.89 -13.30
CA GLU A 81 -12.59 -4.86 -13.79
C GLU A 81 -14.00 -4.25 -13.93
N LEU A 82 -14.27 -3.09 -13.34
CA LEU A 82 -15.54 -2.38 -13.52
C LEU A 82 -15.81 -2.04 -14.99
N ARG A 83 -17.09 -1.89 -15.35
CA ARG A 83 -17.51 -1.62 -16.72
C ARG A 83 -16.79 -0.41 -17.33
N LEU A 84 -16.22 -0.55 -18.53
CA LEU A 84 -15.40 0.47 -19.20
C LEU A 84 -16.21 1.62 -19.84
N ASP A 85 -17.54 1.50 -19.90
CA ASP A 85 -18.45 2.47 -20.52
C ASP A 85 -18.68 3.72 -19.65
N ARG A 86 -18.32 3.67 -18.35
CA ARG A 86 -18.50 4.76 -17.40
C ARG A 86 -17.27 4.93 -16.51
N GLU A 87 -17.05 6.16 -16.04
CA GLU A 87 -16.13 6.42 -14.93
C GLU A 87 -16.69 5.81 -13.62
N PRO A 88 -15.95 4.91 -12.94
CA PRO A 88 -16.37 4.36 -11.65
C PRO A 88 -16.27 5.41 -10.56
N ASP A 89 -17.13 5.33 -9.55
CA ASP A 89 -17.03 6.17 -8.35
C ASP A 89 -16.01 5.54 -7.39
N LEU A 90 -14.80 6.10 -7.36
CA LEU A 90 -13.70 5.55 -6.55
C LEU A 90 -14.01 5.59 -5.06
N ALA A 91 -14.75 6.59 -4.58
CA ALA A 91 -15.08 6.73 -3.17
C ALA A 91 -15.84 5.50 -2.64
N LYS A 92 -16.74 4.92 -3.44
CA LYS A 92 -17.47 3.70 -3.06
C LYS A 92 -16.58 2.49 -2.74
N HIS A 93 -15.35 2.49 -3.25
CA HIS A 93 -14.40 1.38 -3.12
C HIS A 93 -13.23 1.71 -2.19
N LEU A 94 -12.86 3.00 -2.07
CA LEU A 94 -11.61 3.46 -1.46
C LEU A 94 -11.80 4.45 -0.30
N GLU A 95 -13.00 4.99 -0.10
CA GLU A 95 -13.29 5.89 1.01
C GLU A 95 -13.30 5.17 2.36
N LEU A 96 -13.16 5.93 3.45
CA LEU A 96 -13.25 5.41 4.81
C LEU A 96 -14.57 4.67 5.01
N GLY A 97 -14.51 3.46 5.56
CA GLY A 97 -15.66 2.60 5.80
C GLY A 97 -16.08 1.75 4.61
N ALA A 98 -15.55 1.98 3.40
CA ALA A 98 -15.80 1.11 2.25
C ALA A 98 -15.17 -0.27 2.43
N ASP A 99 -14.02 -0.35 3.11
CA ASP A 99 -13.35 -1.59 3.49
C ASP A 99 -12.64 -1.41 4.83
N VAL A 100 -13.32 -1.85 5.89
CA VAL A 100 -12.84 -1.74 7.27
C VAL A 100 -11.52 -2.47 7.49
N ILE A 101 -11.23 -3.53 6.71
CA ILE A 101 -9.99 -4.28 6.88
C ILE A 101 -8.84 -3.48 6.28
N PHE A 102 -9.03 -2.91 5.10
CA PHE A 102 -8.05 -2.01 4.51
C PHE A 102 -7.81 -0.77 5.38
N ASP A 103 -8.88 -0.19 5.92
CA ASP A 103 -8.78 0.96 6.83
C ASP A 103 -7.92 0.66 8.06
N ARG A 104 -8.11 -0.53 8.68
CA ARG A 104 -7.25 -1.01 9.77
C ARG A 104 -5.79 -1.21 9.35
N THR A 105 -5.55 -1.65 8.11
CA THR A 105 -4.17 -1.76 7.60
C THR A 105 -3.52 -0.37 7.49
N LEU A 106 -4.24 0.64 7.01
CA LEU A 106 -3.74 2.02 6.95
C LEU A 106 -3.50 2.61 8.34
N GLU A 107 -4.41 2.36 9.29
CA GLU A 107 -4.27 2.77 10.68
C GLU A 107 -2.98 2.19 11.31
N LYS A 108 -2.75 0.88 11.16
CA LYS A 108 -1.53 0.23 11.65
C LYS A 108 -0.26 0.82 11.02
N LEU A 109 -0.29 1.19 9.72
CA LEU A 109 0.85 1.83 9.07
C LEU A 109 1.15 3.19 9.71
N GLY A 110 0.10 3.97 10.01
CA GLY A 110 0.23 5.21 10.76
C GLY A 110 0.82 5.01 12.15
N MET A 111 0.40 3.97 12.88
CA MET A 111 0.98 3.65 14.19
C MET A 111 2.48 3.34 14.11
N LEU A 112 2.94 2.64 13.06
CA LEU A 112 4.37 2.40 12.84
C LEU A 112 5.12 3.68 12.44
N ALA A 113 4.47 4.61 11.75
CA ALA A 113 5.06 5.87 11.35
C ALA A 113 5.44 6.76 12.54
N ARG A 114 4.81 6.62 13.71
CA ARG A 114 5.27 7.27 14.95
C ARG A 114 6.72 6.97 15.32
N ARG A 115 7.22 5.79 14.97
CA ARG A 115 8.60 5.39 15.29
C ARG A 115 9.55 5.63 14.13
N ARG A 116 9.06 5.45 12.89
CA ARG A 116 9.87 5.51 11.66
C ARG A 116 9.14 6.28 10.55
N PRO A 117 8.83 7.57 10.73
CA PRO A 117 7.98 8.32 9.81
C PRO A 117 8.57 8.34 8.40
N ARG A 118 9.88 8.61 8.31
CA ARG A 118 10.63 8.63 7.05
C ARG A 118 10.50 7.33 6.27
N VAL A 119 10.74 6.19 6.91
CA VAL A 119 10.71 4.88 6.25
C VAL A 119 9.30 4.57 5.73
N ILE A 120 8.26 4.83 6.52
CA ILE A 120 6.88 4.54 6.11
C ILE A 120 6.44 5.45 4.95
N ILE A 121 6.75 6.75 5.01
CA ILE A 121 6.43 7.69 3.92
C ILE A 121 7.16 7.27 2.63
N GLU A 122 8.45 6.98 2.71
CA GLU A 122 9.26 6.54 1.56
C GLU A 122 8.70 5.25 0.95
N LEU A 123 8.32 4.25 1.76
CA LEU A 123 7.70 3.02 1.27
C LEU A 123 6.39 3.29 0.50
N LEU A 124 5.54 4.18 0.98
CA LEU A 124 4.29 4.55 0.30
C LEU A 124 4.54 5.28 -1.02
N LEU A 125 5.53 6.19 -1.06
CA LEU A 125 5.90 6.91 -2.27
C LEU A 125 6.51 5.98 -3.32
N VAL A 126 7.40 5.06 -2.90
CA VAL A 126 7.98 4.02 -3.75
C VAL A 126 6.89 3.10 -4.27
N TRP A 127 5.96 2.64 -3.42
CA TRP A 127 4.83 1.82 -3.83
C TRP A 127 4.02 2.48 -4.96
N ARG A 128 3.70 3.78 -4.83
CA ARG A 128 2.98 4.48 -5.90
C ARG A 128 3.80 4.52 -7.18
N LYS A 129 5.10 4.85 -7.10
CA LYS A 129 5.97 4.89 -8.26
C LYS A 129 6.01 3.55 -9.00
N THR A 130 6.29 2.45 -8.28
CA THR A 130 6.35 1.11 -8.89
C THR A 130 5.01 0.66 -9.46
N THR A 131 3.89 1.08 -8.86
CA THR A 131 2.55 0.80 -9.39
C THR A 131 2.29 1.49 -10.73
N ILE A 132 2.76 2.73 -10.90
CA ILE A 132 2.66 3.48 -12.16
C ILE A 132 3.61 2.90 -13.22
N ASP A 133 4.87 2.66 -12.86
CA ASP A 133 5.89 2.13 -13.78
C ASP A 133 5.45 0.75 -14.35
N ALA A 134 4.92 -0.15 -13.49
CA ALA A 134 4.35 -1.42 -13.93
C ALA A 134 3.10 -1.29 -14.83
N THR A 135 2.49 -0.10 -14.89
CA THR A 135 1.38 0.19 -15.81
C THR A 135 1.89 0.65 -17.18
N ASP A 136 3.08 1.24 -17.23
CA ASP A 136 3.74 1.67 -18.47
C ASP A 136 4.45 0.51 -19.16
N GLU A 137 4.91 -0.49 -18.41
CA GLU A 137 5.69 -1.62 -18.89
C GLU A 137 4.91 -2.70 -19.63
N TYR A 138 3.56 -2.67 -19.71
CA TYR A 138 2.80 -3.66 -20.48
C TYR A 138 3.04 -3.48 -22.00
N PRO A 139 3.86 -4.33 -22.66
CA PRO A 139 4.11 -4.24 -24.08
C PRO A 139 2.97 -4.95 -24.81
N LEU A 140 2.65 -4.45 -26.00
CA LEU A 140 1.60 -4.91 -26.94
C LEU A 140 1.80 -6.34 -27.48
N GLU A 141 2.59 -7.20 -26.83
CA GLU A 141 3.02 -8.49 -27.38
C GLU A 141 2.72 -9.62 -26.40
N GLY A 142 1.51 -10.20 -26.46
CA GLY A 142 1.24 -11.36 -25.61
C GLY A 142 -0.18 -11.89 -25.52
N THR A 143 -0.97 -11.89 -26.60
CA THR A 143 -2.18 -12.77 -26.69
C THR A 143 -2.68 -12.96 -28.13
N GLY A 144 -1.79 -13.23 -29.08
CA GLY A 144 -2.21 -13.69 -30.39
C GLY A 144 -1.09 -13.83 -31.40
N GLY A 145 -0.57 -15.04 -31.60
CA GLY A 145 0.29 -15.27 -32.76
C GLY A 145 1.24 -16.47 -32.74
N ALA A 146 0.88 -17.62 -32.17
CA ALA A 146 1.51 -18.90 -32.54
C ALA A 146 0.64 -20.08 -32.07
N GLY A 147 -0.16 -20.64 -32.97
CA GLY A 147 -0.86 -21.90 -32.71
C GLY A 147 -2.16 -22.07 -33.48
N PHE A 148 -2.03 -22.56 -34.71
CA PHE A 148 -3.03 -23.31 -35.47
C PHE A 148 -4.32 -22.59 -35.94
N ALA A 149 -4.59 -22.79 -37.22
CA ALA A 149 -5.78 -22.36 -37.94
C ALA A 149 -7.05 -23.02 -37.37
N ASP A 150 -8.11 -22.23 -37.18
CA ASP A 150 -9.46 -22.52 -37.71
C ASP A 150 -10.35 -21.27 -37.60
N GLY A 151 -11.30 -21.11 -38.53
CA GLY A 151 -11.96 -19.85 -38.87
C GLY A 151 -12.98 -19.30 -37.86
N SER A 152 -13.39 -18.05 -38.14
CA SER A 152 -14.55 -17.33 -37.56
C SER A 152 -14.46 -16.87 -36.09
N ARG A 153 -13.43 -16.10 -35.73
CA ARG A 153 -13.50 -15.17 -34.59
C ARG A 153 -13.23 -13.75 -35.06
N GLN A 154 -14.25 -12.89 -35.00
CA GLN A 154 -14.11 -11.46 -35.17
C GLN A 154 -13.12 -10.94 -34.12
N GLN A 155 -11.90 -10.66 -34.55
CA GLN A 155 -10.90 -10.03 -33.71
C GLN A 155 -11.41 -8.62 -33.38
N PRO A 156 -11.52 -8.22 -32.10
CA PRO A 156 -12.00 -6.90 -31.75
C PRO A 156 -11.15 -5.82 -32.46
N PRO A 157 -11.75 -4.70 -32.91
CA PRO A 157 -11.00 -3.65 -33.59
C PRO A 157 -9.82 -3.19 -32.71
N GLN A 158 -8.61 -3.10 -33.27
CA GLN A 158 -7.41 -2.66 -32.54
C GLN A 158 -7.62 -1.33 -31.78
N ALA A 159 -8.46 -0.44 -32.33
CA ALA A 159 -8.86 0.81 -31.68
C ALA A 159 -9.67 0.62 -30.37
N ALA A 160 -10.51 -0.42 -30.30
CA ALA A 160 -11.28 -0.74 -29.09
C ALA A 160 -10.37 -1.27 -27.97
N LEU A 161 -9.38 -2.10 -28.33
CA LEU A 161 -8.36 -2.59 -27.40
C LEU A 161 -7.50 -1.43 -26.88
N SER A 162 -7.01 -0.56 -27.76
CA SER A 162 -6.22 0.63 -27.37
C SER A 162 -7.01 1.55 -26.41
N ARG A 163 -8.30 1.77 -26.67
CA ARG A 163 -9.18 2.54 -25.78
C ARG A 163 -9.36 1.87 -24.42
N ALA A 164 -9.60 0.55 -24.39
CA ALA A 164 -9.72 -0.19 -23.14
C ALA A 164 -8.45 -0.09 -22.30
N HIS A 165 -7.27 -0.22 -22.92
CA HIS A 165 -5.99 -0.07 -22.24
C HIS A 165 -5.80 1.33 -21.65
N HIS A 166 -6.14 2.38 -22.39
CA HIS A 166 -6.08 3.76 -21.88
C HIS A 166 -6.98 3.94 -20.64
N ILE A 167 -8.21 3.42 -20.70
CA ILE A 167 -9.16 3.52 -19.57
C ILE A 167 -8.62 2.77 -18.34
N VAL A 168 -8.11 1.55 -18.52
CA VAL A 168 -7.53 0.74 -17.43
C VAL A 168 -6.31 1.44 -16.83
N LYS A 169 -5.40 1.97 -17.66
CA LYS A 169 -4.23 2.73 -17.23
C LYS A 169 -4.61 3.96 -16.43
N GLU A 170 -5.59 4.73 -16.92
CA GLU A 170 -6.08 5.92 -16.22
C GLU A 170 -6.71 5.55 -14.87
N ARG A 171 -7.53 4.49 -14.82
CA ARG A 171 -8.15 4.01 -13.57
C ARG A 171 -7.12 3.57 -12.55
N LYS A 172 -6.12 2.79 -12.96
CA LYS A 172 -5.03 2.35 -12.09
C LYS A 172 -4.25 3.56 -11.52
N SER A 173 -3.99 4.56 -12.35
CA SER A 173 -3.36 5.82 -11.90
C SER A 173 -4.22 6.58 -10.88
N LEU A 174 -5.53 6.72 -11.13
CA LEU A 174 -6.44 7.41 -10.21
C LEU A 174 -6.65 6.64 -8.90
N ALA A 175 -6.80 5.32 -8.95
CA ALA A 175 -6.98 4.48 -7.77
C ALA A 175 -5.72 4.47 -6.88
N SER A 176 -4.54 4.31 -7.48
CA SER A 176 -3.26 4.32 -6.75
C SER A 176 -2.98 5.66 -6.06
N VAL A 177 -3.27 6.79 -6.71
CA VAL A 177 -3.10 8.10 -6.07
C VAL A 177 -4.11 8.33 -4.94
N TYR A 178 -5.36 7.86 -5.11
CA TYR A 178 -6.37 7.92 -4.05
C TYR A 178 -5.92 7.13 -2.82
N ILE A 179 -5.45 5.89 -3.03
CA ILE A 179 -4.91 5.03 -1.97
C ILE A 179 -3.69 5.68 -1.31
N LEU A 180 -2.77 6.25 -2.08
CA LEU A 180 -1.62 6.96 -1.52
C LEU A 180 -2.08 8.10 -0.60
N CYS A 181 -3.04 8.93 -1.03
CA CYS A 181 -3.53 10.03 -0.21
C CYS A 181 -4.16 9.53 1.10
N ARG A 182 -4.93 8.44 1.03
CA ARG A 182 -5.52 7.80 2.22
C ARG A 182 -4.45 7.29 3.18
N ALA A 183 -3.43 6.61 2.66
CA ALA A 183 -2.34 6.07 3.45
C ALA A 183 -1.49 7.18 4.08
N LEU A 184 -1.17 8.24 3.33
CA LEU A 184 -0.45 9.40 3.85
C LEU A 184 -1.26 10.16 4.89
N SER A 185 -2.58 10.30 4.72
CA SER A 185 -3.44 10.92 5.74
C SER A 185 -3.40 10.11 7.04
N ALA A 186 -3.57 8.79 6.97
CA ALA A 186 -3.50 7.92 8.14
C ALA A 186 -2.11 7.95 8.81
N VAL A 187 -1.05 8.18 8.05
CA VAL A 187 0.30 8.39 8.58
C VAL A 187 0.42 9.72 9.28
N VAL A 188 0.09 10.82 8.60
CA VAL A 188 0.22 12.20 9.11
C VAL A 188 -0.64 12.41 10.36
N GLU A 189 -1.83 11.81 10.43
CA GLU A 189 -2.69 11.82 11.63
C GLU A 189 -2.03 11.23 12.89
N GLN A 190 -0.98 10.44 12.73
CA GLN A 190 -0.26 9.82 13.83
C GLN A 190 1.05 10.57 14.16
N LEU A 191 1.44 11.56 13.38
CA LEU A 191 2.67 12.33 13.57
C LEU A 191 2.43 13.55 14.48
N GLU A 192 3.51 13.94 15.15
CA GLU A 192 3.60 15.18 15.95
C GLU A 192 4.64 16.11 15.30
N ALA A 193 4.69 17.38 15.72
CA ALA A 193 5.58 18.40 15.15
C ALA A 193 7.04 17.91 15.03
N SER A 194 7.55 17.27 16.08
CA SER A 194 8.90 16.70 16.16
C SER A 194 9.23 15.66 15.08
N HIS A 195 8.23 15.01 14.48
CA HIS A 195 8.42 14.01 13.44
C HIS A 195 8.54 14.62 12.04
N LEU A 196 8.04 15.84 11.84
CA LEU A 196 8.04 16.57 10.56
C LEU A 196 8.98 17.77 10.56
N GLU A 197 9.84 17.90 11.58
CA GLU A 197 10.92 18.88 11.58
C GLU A 197 12.00 18.53 10.52
N GLY A 198 12.48 19.56 9.83
CA GLY A 198 13.55 19.46 8.84
C GLY A 198 13.14 18.86 7.48
N ASP A 199 14.12 18.28 6.80
CA ASP A 199 14.04 17.90 5.37
C ASP A 199 12.87 16.97 5.02
N LEU A 200 12.44 16.10 5.95
CA LEU A 200 11.34 15.17 5.69
C LEU A 200 10.01 15.93 5.50
N GLY A 201 9.73 16.86 6.41
CA GLY A 201 8.53 17.71 6.35
C GLY A 201 8.55 18.59 5.10
N ASP A 202 9.68 19.24 4.82
CA ASP A 202 9.83 20.10 3.64
C ASP A 202 9.61 19.34 2.33
N ARG A 203 10.16 18.13 2.19
CA ARG A 203 9.96 17.29 1.00
C ARG A 203 8.53 16.81 0.86
N LEU A 204 7.90 16.38 1.95
CA LEU A 204 6.51 15.91 1.91
C LEU A 204 5.58 17.06 1.54
N GLU A 205 5.79 18.24 2.14
CA GLU A 205 5.02 19.44 1.84
C GLU A 205 5.21 19.87 0.39
N GLU A 206 6.46 19.94 -0.11
CA GLU A 206 6.72 20.29 -1.51
C GLU A 206 6.04 19.32 -2.49
N LEU A 207 6.07 18.02 -2.20
CA LEU A 207 5.44 17.00 -3.03
C LEU A 207 3.92 17.19 -3.08
N VAL A 208 3.28 17.31 -1.91
CA VAL A 208 1.82 17.43 -1.79
C VAL A 208 1.34 18.80 -2.32
N PHE A 209 2.03 19.88 -1.97
CA PHE A 209 1.74 21.24 -2.46
C PHE A 209 1.93 21.36 -3.97
N GLY A 210 2.97 20.72 -4.52
CA GLY A 210 3.20 20.62 -5.96
C GLY A 210 2.01 20.02 -6.69
N GLN A 211 1.41 18.95 -6.16
CA GLN A 211 0.21 18.36 -6.74
C GLN A 211 -0.97 19.35 -6.73
N VAL A 212 -1.23 20.02 -5.61
CA VAL A 212 -2.34 20.97 -5.51
C VAL A 212 -2.18 22.16 -6.46
N LYS A 213 -0.95 22.68 -6.61
CA LYS A 213 -0.63 23.84 -7.45
C LYS A 213 -0.69 23.54 -8.96
N GLN A 214 -0.31 22.32 -9.37
CA GLN A 214 -0.20 21.95 -10.78
C GLN A 214 -1.52 21.45 -11.38
N VAL A 215 -2.59 21.35 -10.60
CA VAL A 215 -3.88 20.83 -11.07
C VAL A 215 -4.51 21.75 -12.11
N ASN A 216 -4.84 21.16 -13.26
CA ASN A 216 -5.59 21.84 -14.30
C ASN A 216 -7.10 21.85 -13.94
N PRO A 217 -7.74 23.04 -13.79
CA PRO A 217 -9.15 23.14 -13.40
C PRO A 217 -10.11 22.54 -14.43
N ALA A 218 -9.72 22.45 -15.71
CA ALA A 218 -10.54 21.80 -16.73
C ALA A 218 -10.64 20.29 -16.51
N ASN A 219 -9.59 19.65 -15.99
CA ASN A 219 -9.57 18.20 -15.71
C ASN A 219 -10.44 17.85 -14.51
N LEU A 220 -10.49 18.72 -13.49
CA LEU A 220 -11.38 18.55 -12.33
C LEU A 220 -12.86 18.60 -12.74
N ARG A 221 -13.23 19.49 -13.67
CA ARG A 221 -14.63 19.60 -14.12
C ARG A 221 -15.11 18.36 -14.87
N ARG A 222 -14.19 17.58 -15.46
CA ARG A 222 -14.50 16.43 -16.33
C ARG A 222 -14.55 15.10 -15.59
N SER A 223 -13.96 15.00 -14.41
CA SER A 223 -13.87 13.73 -13.65
C SER A 223 -14.24 13.96 -12.19
N GLN A 224 -15.18 13.15 -11.68
CA GLN A 224 -15.52 13.16 -10.26
C GLN A 224 -14.34 12.66 -9.41
N ASN A 225 -13.65 11.62 -9.88
CA ASN A 225 -12.52 11.04 -9.16
C ASN A 225 -11.37 12.03 -9.00
N ARG A 226 -11.05 12.79 -10.04
CA ARG A 226 -10.01 13.84 -9.97
C ARG A 226 -10.36 14.92 -8.95
N ARG A 227 -11.64 15.28 -8.80
CA ARG A 227 -12.09 16.22 -7.75
C ARG A 227 -11.92 15.63 -6.35
N GLN A 228 -12.34 14.38 -6.14
CA GLN A 228 -12.18 13.69 -4.86
C GLN A 228 -10.69 13.57 -4.46
N ILE A 229 -9.83 13.18 -5.41
CA ILE A 229 -8.37 13.11 -5.20
C ILE A 229 -7.81 14.49 -4.84
N GLN A 230 -8.26 15.55 -5.51
CA GLN A 230 -7.82 16.91 -5.19
C GLN A 230 -8.26 17.36 -3.80
N GLU A 231 -9.45 16.98 -3.37
CA GLU A 231 -9.93 17.25 -2.01
C GLU A 231 -9.09 16.50 -0.97
N LEU A 232 -8.70 15.24 -1.24
CA LEU A 232 -7.79 14.49 -0.37
C LEU A 232 -6.41 15.16 -0.27
N TYR A 233 -5.86 15.67 -1.38
CA TYR A 233 -4.61 16.43 -1.34
C TYR A 233 -4.74 17.72 -0.53
N ALA A 234 -5.82 18.47 -0.72
CA ALA A 234 -6.06 19.69 0.06
C ALA A 234 -6.18 19.40 1.56
N ARG A 235 -6.87 18.31 1.93
CA ARG A 235 -6.96 17.84 3.32
C ARG A 235 -5.60 17.46 3.89
N LEU A 236 -4.81 16.71 3.12
CA LEU A 236 -3.47 16.28 3.53
C LEU A 236 -2.54 17.49 3.77
N ILE A 237 -2.59 18.52 2.91
CA ILE A 237 -1.85 19.77 3.16
C ILE A 237 -2.30 20.40 4.47
N GLY A 238 -3.61 20.51 4.69
CA GLY A 238 -4.15 21.06 5.94
C GLY A 238 -3.64 20.31 7.18
N GLN A 239 -3.59 18.97 7.12
CA GLN A 239 -3.05 18.14 8.19
C GLN A 239 -1.55 18.37 8.41
N ILE A 240 -0.76 18.47 7.33
CA ILE A 240 0.67 18.76 7.43
C ILE A 240 0.90 20.16 8.03
N SER A 241 0.13 21.15 7.60
CA SER A 241 0.22 22.53 8.10
C SER A 241 -0.25 22.70 9.54
N ASP A 242 -1.13 21.85 10.05
CA ASP A 242 -1.57 21.90 11.47
C ASP A 242 -0.49 21.37 12.42
N ILE A 243 0.38 20.48 11.92
CA ILE A 243 1.47 19.89 12.67
C ILE A 243 2.73 20.79 12.66
N ARG A 244 2.86 21.69 11.68
CA ARG A 244 4.05 22.55 11.46
C ARG A 244 3.86 24.00 11.87
#